data_AF-A0A4Q3K078-F1
#
_entry.id   AF-A0A4Q3K078-F1
#
_cell.length_a   1.000
_cell.length_b   1.000
_cell.length_c   1.000
_cell.angle_alpha   90.00
_cell.angle_beta   90.00
_cell.angle_gamma   90.00
#
_symmetry.space_group_name_H-M   'P 1'
#
loop_
_entity.id
_entity.type
_entity.pdbx_description
1 polymer ?
#
loop_
_entity_poly.entity_id
_entity_poly.type
_entity_poly.pdbx_seq_one_letter_code
_entity_poly.pdbx_strand_id
1 'polypeptide(L)'
;MVIELSPHDAFAADDVAYARVPPGQRQPVALVSEKGSPWFERALLSDPQVDLWKGTASELATAPVPAGALFVFDGLCPAAPPPGDAVIVNPPEGDCLGLPVGAAVKAPAVTSWASGDPRLRFLTLDGVHVAQSRPLRVAGASQALIRSQSEVLAADLSTPGRATTVLGFDVGDTDWPLKASFVLFVRNTLELARAHRAQGPGAAVAGEPLRVPVPAELNRVQLVAPGARDPVDLTARAGLAVVSETSKAGHYLVSWQGAQPGQTLVPVSLTSERESDLRVKPLEVARQGASVGSAAQLADAHTDWAFLVAAAALLFVVLDALWLTRRPAAPTALLTRPASPRSPS
;
A
#
# COMPACT_ATOMS: atom_id res chain seq x y z
N MET A 1 -5.42 0.35 13.22
CA MET A 1 -4.94 1.69 13.60
C MET A 1 -6.02 2.69 13.29
N VAL A 2 -6.19 3.68 14.16
CA VAL A 2 -7.07 4.83 13.96
C VAL A 2 -6.15 6.06 13.96
N ILE A 3 -6.29 6.91 12.97
CA ILE A 3 -5.50 8.13 12.79
C ILE A 3 -6.47 9.30 12.88
N GLU A 4 -6.17 10.25 13.74
CA GLU A 4 -6.89 11.51 13.83
C GLU A 4 -6.26 12.50 12.84
N LEU A 5 -7.11 13.11 12.02
CA LEU A 5 -6.73 14.08 11.00
C LEU A 5 -6.87 15.50 11.57
N SER A 6 -6.08 16.42 11.04
CA SER A 6 -6.08 17.82 11.47
C SER A 6 -5.86 18.74 10.27
N PRO A 7 -6.43 19.97 10.27
CA PRO A 7 -7.23 20.58 11.34
C PRO A 7 -8.66 20.03 11.42
N HIS A 8 -9.23 20.00 12.62
CA HIS A 8 -10.64 19.61 12.84
C HIS A 8 -11.60 20.61 12.22
N ASP A 9 -12.73 20.11 11.71
CA ASP A 9 -13.81 20.95 11.21
C ASP A 9 -15.19 20.61 11.82
N ALA A 10 -16.27 21.11 11.21
CA ALA A 10 -17.62 20.93 11.71
C ALA A 10 -18.13 19.48 11.59
N PHE A 11 -17.44 18.60 10.86
CA PHE A 11 -17.86 17.24 10.56
C PHE A 11 -16.91 16.17 11.08
N ALA A 12 -16.68 16.14 12.40
CA ALA A 12 -15.79 15.23 13.13
C ALA A 12 -15.80 13.70 12.77
N ALA A 13 -16.76 13.21 12.00
CA ALA A 13 -16.73 11.85 11.46
C ALA A 13 -15.65 11.66 10.36
N ASP A 14 -15.28 12.70 9.60
CA ASP A 14 -14.24 12.65 8.56
C ASP A 14 -12.83 12.94 9.09
N ASP A 15 -12.72 13.53 10.28
CA ASP A 15 -11.49 13.73 11.05
C ASP A 15 -10.80 12.42 11.51
N VAL A 16 -11.33 11.26 11.12
CA VAL A 16 -10.81 9.95 11.52
C VAL A 16 -10.58 9.06 10.31
N ALA A 17 -9.32 8.64 10.12
CA ALA A 17 -8.93 7.64 9.14
C ALA A 17 -8.63 6.29 9.79
N TYR A 18 -9.15 5.23 9.18
CA TYR A 18 -8.88 3.85 9.60
C TYR A 18 -7.81 3.24 8.70
N ALA A 19 -6.80 2.65 9.32
CA ALA A 19 -5.72 1.96 8.61
C ALA A 19 -5.42 0.60 9.24
N ARG A 20 -4.88 -0.31 8.44
CA ARG A 20 -4.29 -1.57 8.93
C ARG A 20 -2.85 -1.29 9.37
N VAL A 21 -2.46 -1.84 10.52
CA VAL A 21 -1.05 -1.81 10.93
C VAL A 21 -0.28 -2.72 9.95
N PRO A 22 0.77 -2.22 9.28
CA PRO A 22 1.56 -3.05 8.38
C PRO A 22 2.05 -4.31 9.13
N PRO A 23 2.10 -5.47 8.46
CA PRO A 23 2.69 -6.66 9.06
C PRO A 23 4.12 -6.36 9.51
N GLY A 24 4.60 -7.07 10.54
CA GLY A 24 5.99 -6.96 10.97
C GLY A 24 6.95 -7.23 9.81
N GLN A 25 8.17 -6.66 9.90
CA GLN A 25 9.16 -6.74 8.83
C GLN A 25 9.59 -8.18 8.50
N ARG A 26 9.47 -9.11 9.45
CA ARG A 26 9.84 -10.50 9.25
C ARG A 26 8.78 -11.24 8.45
N GLN A 27 9.18 -11.83 7.33
CA GLN A 27 8.35 -12.63 6.44
C GLN A 27 8.32 -14.09 6.92
N PRO A 28 7.15 -14.62 7.28
CA PRO A 28 7.01 -16.03 7.58
C PRO A 28 7.12 -16.85 6.31
N VAL A 29 7.87 -17.96 6.39
CA VAL A 29 8.07 -18.90 5.29
C VAL A 29 7.88 -20.31 5.81
N ALA A 30 7.06 -21.10 5.13
CA ALA A 30 6.88 -22.52 5.40
C ALA A 30 7.55 -23.33 4.29
N LEU A 31 8.68 -23.96 4.59
CA LEU A 31 9.38 -24.90 3.71
C LEU A 31 8.90 -26.32 4.00
N VAL A 32 8.08 -26.83 3.10
CA VAL A 32 7.51 -28.19 3.13
C VAL A 32 8.34 -29.08 2.22
N SER A 33 9.03 -30.07 2.77
CA SER A 33 9.85 -31.01 2.00
C SER A 33 9.85 -32.39 2.65
N GLU A 34 9.75 -33.45 1.84
CA GLU A 34 9.86 -34.84 2.31
C GLU A 34 11.32 -35.30 2.38
N LYS A 35 12.18 -34.77 1.48
CA LYS A 35 13.59 -35.18 1.37
C LYS A 35 14.56 -34.18 2.00
N GLY A 36 14.14 -32.92 2.17
CA GLY A 36 14.94 -31.87 2.83
C GLY A 36 16.10 -31.34 1.99
N SER A 37 15.85 -30.85 0.78
CA SER A 37 16.90 -30.20 -0.03
C SER A 37 17.41 -28.92 0.66
N PRO A 38 18.74 -28.72 0.80
CA PRO A 38 19.27 -27.58 1.55
C PRO A 38 19.26 -26.27 0.75
N TRP A 39 19.00 -26.30 -0.56
CA TRP A 39 19.21 -25.14 -1.44
C TRP A 39 18.25 -23.99 -1.13
N PHE A 40 16.94 -24.27 -1.04
CA PHE A 40 15.95 -23.28 -0.65
C PHE A 40 16.14 -22.85 0.80
N GLU A 41 16.38 -23.78 1.73
CA GLU A 41 16.64 -23.45 3.13
C GLU A 41 17.79 -22.44 3.27
N ARG A 42 18.94 -22.72 2.64
CA ARG A 42 20.12 -21.84 2.72
C ARG A 42 19.88 -20.48 2.07
N ALA A 43 19.19 -20.44 0.93
CA ALA A 43 18.87 -19.18 0.26
C ALA A 43 17.86 -18.34 1.07
N LEU A 44 16.84 -18.98 1.66
CA LEU A 44 15.86 -18.31 2.52
C LEU A 44 16.52 -17.76 3.79
N LEU A 45 17.38 -18.54 4.45
CA LEU A 45 18.10 -18.12 5.65
C LEU A 45 19.18 -17.07 5.40
N SER A 46 19.52 -16.78 4.14
CA SER A 46 20.40 -15.66 3.80
C SER A 46 19.74 -14.29 4.04
N ASP A 47 18.40 -14.26 4.10
CA ASP A 47 17.63 -13.07 4.45
C ASP A 47 17.34 -13.06 5.96
N PRO A 48 17.90 -12.08 6.72
CA PRO A 48 17.72 -12.00 8.18
C PRO A 48 16.28 -11.69 8.60
N GLN A 49 15.44 -11.24 7.67
CA GLN A 49 14.03 -10.95 7.89
C GLN A 49 13.13 -12.15 7.53
N VAL A 50 13.68 -13.37 7.38
CA VAL A 50 12.86 -14.59 7.23
C VAL A 50 12.68 -15.28 8.58
N ASP A 51 11.43 -15.61 8.90
CA ASP A 51 11.08 -16.60 9.93
C ASP A 51 10.74 -17.92 9.24
N LEU A 52 11.57 -18.94 9.42
CA LEU A 52 11.46 -20.20 8.70
C LEU A 52 10.82 -21.29 9.55
N TRP A 53 9.68 -21.81 9.10
CA TRP A 53 9.10 -23.07 9.53
C TRP A 53 9.50 -24.14 8.51
N LYS A 54 10.08 -25.25 8.97
CA LYS A 54 10.51 -26.36 8.11
C LYS A 54 9.94 -27.66 8.64
N GLY A 55 9.47 -28.51 7.74
CA GLY A 55 8.99 -29.84 8.08
C GLY A 55 8.34 -30.55 6.89
N THR A 56 7.82 -31.74 7.15
CA THR A 56 6.97 -32.49 6.23
C THR A 56 5.58 -31.85 6.11
N ALA A 57 4.79 -32.30 5.13
CA ALA A 57 3.42 -31.81 4.97
C ALA A 57 2.55 -32.06 6.22
N SER A 58 2.76 -33.20 6.89
CA SER A 58 2.02 -33.57 8.11
C SER A 58 2.38 -32.67 9.29
N GLU A 59 3.67 -32.41 9.50
CA GLU A 59 4.15 -31.55 10.60
C GLU A 59 3.64 -30.12 10.43
N LEU A 60 3.79 -29.55 9.22
CA LEU A 60 3.39 -28.17 8.95
C LEU A 60 1.89 -27.97 8.84
N ALA A 61 1.08 -29.02 8.61
CA ALA A 61 -0.37 -28.93 8.68
C ALA A 61 -0.88 -28.59 10.09
N THR A 62 -0.13 -28.96 11.13
CA THR A 62 -0.47 -28.67 12.54
C THR A 62 0.34 -27.52 13.15
N ALA A 63 1.37 -27.04 12.45
CA ALA A 63 2.22 -25.97 12.93
C ALA A 63 1.47 -24.62 12.90
N PRO A 64 1.72 -23.72 13.87
CA PRO A 64 1.13 -22.39 13.91
C PRO A 64 1.83 -21.45 12.91
N VAL A 65 1.77 -21.77 11.62
CA VAL A 65 2.34 -20.93 10.55
C VAL A 65 1.54 -19.63 10.45
N PRO A 66 2.17 -18.45 10.58
CA PRO A 66 1.43 -17.19 10.55
C PRO A 66 0.75 -16.92 9.20
N ALA A 67 -0.38 -16.22 9.23
CA ALA A 67 -1.06 -15.78 8.01
C ALA A 67 -0.17 -14.90 7.12
N GLY A 68 -0.32 -15.05 5.80
CA GLY A 68 0.51 -14.38 4.80
C GLY A 68 1.92 -14.94 4.67
N ALA A 69 2.14 -16.19 5.09
CA ALA A 69 3.38 -16.91 4.83
C ALA A 69 3.57 -17.21 3.34
N LEU A 70 4.84 -17.22 2.92
CA LEU A 70 5.26 -17.80 1.65
C LEU A 70 5.43 -19.30 1.88
N PHE A 71 4.78 -20.12 1.06
CA PHE A 71 4.92 -21.57 1.11
C PHE A 71 5.89 -22.04 0.04
N VAL A 72 6.85 -22.88 0.42
CA VAL A 72 7.77 -23.53 -0.52
C VAL A 72 7.54 -25.02 -0.40
N PHE A 73 7.04 -25.65 -1.47
CA PHE A 73 6.84 -27.09 -1.53
C PHE A 73 7.94 -27.70 -2.38
N ASP A 74 8.76 -28.56 -1.80
CA ASP A 74 9.92 -29.13 -2.45
C ASP A 74 9.75 -30.63 -2.68
N GLY A 75 9.65 -31.02 -3.94
CA GLY A 75 9.46 -32.40 -4.39
C GLY A 75 8.02 -32.92 -4.26
N LEU A 76 7.05 -32.05 -3.97
CA LEU A 76 5.65 -32.41 -3.81
C LEU A 76 4.72 -31.32 -4.34
N CYS A 77 3.48 -31.69 -4.65
CA CYS A 77 2.42 -30.74 -4.96
C CYS A 77 1.36 -30.78 -3.86
N PRO A 78 0.92 -29.65 -3.29
CA PRO A 78 -0.13 -29.64 -2.29
C PRO A 78 -1.49 -30.02 -2.91
N ALA A 79 -2.34 -30.70 -2.13
CA ALA A 79 -3.66 -31.15 -2.59
C ALA A 79 -4.65 -29.99 -2.82
N ALA A 80 -4.43 -28.85 -2.16
CA ALA A 80 -5.20 -27.63 -2.33
C ALA A 80 -4.26 -26.41 -2.39
N PRO A 81 -4.67 -25.31 -3.04
CA PRO A 81 -3.86 -24.11 -3.09
C PRO A 81 -3.50 -23.56 -1.70
N PRO A 82 -2.35 -22.86 -1.58
CA PRO A 82 -1.92 -21.97 -0.50
C PRO A 82 -2.99 -21.39 0.41
N PRO A 83 -2.71 -20.92 1.63
CA PRO A 83 -3.39 -19.70 2.10
C PRO A 83 -2.66 -18.43 1.65
N GLY A 84 -1.39 -18.53 1.24
CA GLY A 84 -0.56 -17.43 0.77
C GLY A 84 0.17 -17.75 -0.54
N ASP A 85 1.14 -16.90 -0.88
CA ASP A 85 2.01 -17.09 -2.03
C ASP A 85 2.76 -18.42 -1.94
N ALA A 86 3.09 -19.01 -3.10
CA ALA A 86 3.73 -20.31 -3.17
C ALA A 86 4.85 -20.41 -4.22
N VAL A 87 5.86 -21.22 -3.89
CA VAL A 87 6.81 -21.79 -4.84
C VAL A 87 6.73 -23.31 -4.73
N ILE A 88 6.33 -23.97 -5.82
CA ILE A 88 6.27 -25.43 -5.91
C ILE A 88 7.47 -25.86 -6.75
N VAL A 89 8.32 -26.70 -6.21
CA VAL A 89 9.60 -27.12 -6.79
C VAL A 89 9.53 -28.60 -7.09
N ASN A 90 9.87 -28.98 -8.32
CA ASN A 90 9.93 -30.37 -8.76
C ASN A 90 8.66 -31.19 -8.42
N PRO A 91 7.44 -30.71 -8.74
CA PRO A 91 6.24 -31.49 -8.47
C PRO A 91 6.30 -32.84 -9.19
N PRO A 92 5.65 -33.89 -8.64
CA PRO A 92 5.54 -35.17 -9.31
C PRO A 92 4.77 -35.05 -10.63
N GLU A 93 4.95 -36.03 -11.52
CA GLU A 93 4.18 -36.14 -12.76
C GLU A 93 2.68 -36.31 -12.43
N GLY A 94 1.81 -35.69 -13.23
CA GLY A 94 0.37 -35.71 -13.03
C GLY A 94 -0.26 -34.32 -13.10
N ASP A 95 -1.22 -34.05 -12.23
CA ASP A 95 -1.83 -32.73 -12.07
C ASP A 95 -1.28 -32.05 -10.82
N CYS A 96 -0.91 -30.78 -10.93
CA CYS A 96 -0.55 -29.95 -9.79
C CYS A 96 -1.38 -28.68 -9.79
N LEU A 97 -2.46 -28.67 -8.99
CA LEU A 97 -3.39 -27.54 -8.87
C LEU A 97 -3.99 -27.12 -10.24
N GLY A 98 -4.32 -28.08 -11.10
CA GLY A 98 -4.83 -27.82 -12.45
C GLY A 98 -3.75 -27.52 -13.50
N LEU A 99 -2.47 -27.55 -13.14
CA LEU A 99 -1.35 -27.49 -14.06
C LEU A 99 -0.85 -28.91 -14.39
N PRO A 100 -0.99 -29.39 -15.63
CA PRO A 100 -0.47 -30.70 -16.00
C PRO A 100 1.07 -30.70 -16.03
N VAL A 101 1.66 -31.63 -15.28
CA VAL A 101 3.10 -31.88 -15.17
C VAL A 101 3.43 -33.14 -15.95
N GLY A 102 4.26 -33.01 -17.00
CA GLY A 102 4.63 -34.11 -17.87
C GLY A 102 5.69 -35.05 -17.29
N ALA A 103 6.00 -36.11 -18.05
CA ALA A 103 7.10 -37.00 -17.77
C ALA A 103 8.46 -36.26 -17.82
N ALA A 104 9.42 -36.75 -17.05
CA ALA A 104 10.73 -36.13 -16.95
C ALA A 104 11.51 -36.19 -18.29
N VAL A 105 12.04 -35.03 -18.70
CA VAL A 105 12.95 -34.88 -19.84
C VAL A 105 14.37 -34.61 -19.35
N LYS A 106 15.36 -35.16 -20.06
CA LYS A 106 16.78 -35.02 -19.71
C LYS A 106 17.41 -33.82 -20.39
N ALA A 107 18.29 -33.14 -19.66
CA ALA A 107 19.12 -32.03 -20.14
C ALA A 107 18.38 -30.95 -20.95
N PRO A 108 17.20 -30.45 -20.51
CA PRO A 108 16.53 -29.37 -21.23
C PRO A 108 17.36 -28.09 -21.18
N ALA A 109 17.57 -27.47 -22.34
CA ALA A 109 18.32 -26.22 -22.44
C ALA A 109 17.41 -25.01 -22.17
N VAL A 110 17.76 -24.13 -21.24
CA VAL A 110 17.03 -22.87 -21.05
C VAL A 110 17.21 -22.00 -22.29
N THR A 111 16.10 -21.59 -22.91
CA THR A 111 16.09 -20.82 -24.17
C THR A 111 15.58 -19.40 -24.00
N SER A 112 14.69 -19.16 -23.04
CA SER A 112 14.21 -17.82 -22.70
C SER A 112 13.55 -17.82 -21.33
N TRP A 113 13.41 -16.62 -20.75
CA TRP A 113 12.70 -16.39 -19.50
C TRP A 113 11.97 -15.05 -19.52
N ALA A 114 10.93 -14.94 -18.70
CA ALA A 114 10.10 -13.75 -18.59
C ALA A 114 10.79 -12.66 -17.76
N SER A 115 11.77 -11.96 -18.33
CA SER A 115 12.56 -10.93 -17.63
C SER A 115 11.76 -9.74 -17.08
N GLY A 116 10.55 -9.51 -17.60
CA GLY A 116 9.60 -8.51 -17.08
C GLY A 116 8.80 -8.96 -15.86
N ASP A 117 8.80 -10.26 -15.54
CA ASP A 117 8.08 -10.79 -14.39
C ASP A 117 8.77 -10.41 -13.07
N PRO A 118 8.03 -9.98 -12.02
CA PRO A 118 8.62 -9.59 -10.73
C PRO A 118 9.53 -10.64 -10.09
N ARG A 119 9.32 -11.93 -10.38
CA ARG A 119 10.12 -13.06 -9.87
C ARG A 119 11.46 -13.20 -10.61
N LEU A 120 11.49 -12.83 -11.89
CA LEU A 120 12.63 -13.04 -12.80
C LEU A 120 13.29 -11.73 -13.29
N ARG A 121 12.86 -10.58 -12.78
CA ARG A 121 13.52 -9.29 -13.03
C ARG A 121 14.91 -9.24 -12.42
N PHE A 122 15.81 -8.56 -13.11
CA PHE A 122 17.19 -8.31 -12.68
C PHE A 122 18.05 -9.57 -12.45
N LEU A 123 17.65 -10.72 -13.02
CA LEU A 123 18.46 -11.93 -13.03
C LEU A 123 18.65 -12.47 -14.46
N THR A 124 19.65 -13.32 -14.63
CA THR A 124 19.88 -14.08 -15.86
C THR A 124 19.87 -15.59 -15.58
N LEU A 125 19.39 -16.36 -16.54
CA LEU A 125 19.51 -17.83 -16.56
C LEU A 125 20.53 -18.31 -17.60
N ASP A 126 21.35 -17.40 -18.14
CA ASP A 126 22.45 -17.75 -19.03
C ASP A 126 23.41 -18.70 -18.34
N GLY A 127 23.75 -19.78 -19.05
CA GLY A 127 24.64 -20.82 -18.55
C GLY A 127 24.08 -21.62 -17.37
N VAL A 128 22.77 -21.56 -17.10
CA VAL A 128 22.10 -22.51 -16.20
C VAL A 128 21.89 -23.84 -16.92
N HIS A 129 22.42 -24.89 -16.34
CA HIS A 129 22.30 -26.27 -16.84
C HIS A 129 21.33 -27.03 -15.94
N VAL A 130 20.27 -27.54 -16.56
CA VAL A 130 19.25 -28.35 -15.89
C VAL A 130 19.49 -29.81 -16.28
N ALA A 131 19.79 -30.69 -15.31
CA ALA A 131 20.03 -32.10 -15.63
C ALA A 131 18.74 -32.83 -16.01
N GLN A 132 17.63 -32.50 -15.35
CA GLN A 132 16.32 -33.07 -15.61
C GLN A 132 15.20 -32.08 -15.25
N SER A 133 14.11 -32.07 -16.01
CA SER A 133 12.89 -31.33 -15.68
C SER A 133 11.66 -32.09 -16.13
N ARG A 134 10.54 -31.93 -15.43
CA ARG A 134 9.20 -32.28 -15.89
C ARG A 134 8.56 -31.08 -16.55
N PRO A 135 8.26 -31.11 -17.86
CA PRO A 135 7.65 -29.99 -18.54
C PRO A 135 6.26 -29.65 -18.00
N LEU A 136 5.96 -28.35 -17.96
CA LEU A 136 4.69 -27.82 -17.46
C LEU A 136 3.79 -27.42 -18.63
N ARG A 137 2.57 -27.94 -18.69
CA ARG A 137 1.62 -27.58 -19.76
C ARG A 137 0.79 -26.38 -19.35
N VAL A 138 1.19 -25.20 -19.81
CA VAL A 138 0.46 -23.95 -19.55
C VAL A 138 -0.64 -23.71 -20.59
N ALA A 139 -1.71 -23.02 -20.19
CA ALA A 139 -2.81 -22.66 -21.09
C ALA A 139 -2.49 -21.45 -21.98
N GLY A 140 -1.62 -20.55 -21.50
CA GLY A 140 -1.26 -19.33 -22.21
C GLY A 140 0.22 -18.98 -22.14
N ALA A 141 0.69 -18.20 -23.12
CA ALA A 141 2.11 -17.81 -23.20
C ALA A 141 2.59 -16.96 -22.01
N SER A 142 1.70 -16.17 -21.40
CA SER A 142 1.99 -15.35 -20.21
C SER A 142 2.26 -16.18 -18.96
N GLN A 143 1.76 -17.42 -18.90
CA GLN A 143 1.99 -18.32 -17.78
C GLN A 143 3.37 -18.99 -17.83
N ALA A 144 4.08 -18.98 -18.96
CA ALA A 144 5.39 -19.60 -19.04
C ALA A 144 6.49 -18.61 -18.65
N LEU A 145 7.16 -18.91 -17.54
CA LEU A 145 8.19 -18.08 -16.93
C LEU A 145 9.59 -18.45 -17.41
N ILE A 146 9.90 -19.74 -17.54
CA ILE A 146 11.17 -20.25 -18.07
C ILE A 146 10.84 -21.28 -19.15
N ARG A 147 11.45 -21.14 -20.33
CA ARG A 147 11.19 -21.99 -21.51
C ARG A 147 12.41 -22.76 -21.95
N SER A 148 12.18 -23.96 -22.46
CA SER A 148 13.16 -24.80 -23.16
C SER A 148 12.59 -25.26 -24.50
N GLN A 149 12.93 -24.58 -25.58
CA GLN A 149 12.39 -24.85 -26.91
C GLN A 149 10.84 -24.87 -26.90
N SER A 150 10.21 -26.03 -27.09
CA SER A 150 8.76 -26.23 -27.04
C SER A 150 8.19 -26.45 -25.62
N GLU A 151 9.05 -26.65 -24.63
CA GLU A 151 8.67 -26.99 -23.26
C GLU A 151 8.74 -25.78 -22.31
N VAL A 152 7.99 -25.85 -21.22
CA VAL A 152 8.02 -24.86 -20.14
C VAL A 152 8.62 -25.51 -18.90
N LEU A 153 9.69 -24.92 -18.38
CA LEU A 153 10.43 -25.41 -17.21
C LEU A 153 9.98 -24.72 -15.92
N ALA A 154 9.42 -23.51 -16.02
CA ALA A 154 8.77 -22.85 -14.89
C ALA A 154 7.52 -22.10 -15.35
N ALA A 155 6.47 -22.18 -14.55
CA ALA A 155 5.16 -21.64 -14.87
C ALA A 155 4.59 -20.77 -13.75
N ASP A 156 3.71 -19.87 -14.14
CA ASP A 156 2.88 -19.04 -13.28
C ASP A 156 1.49 -19.64 -13.16
N LEU A 157 1.08 -19.93 -11.92
CA LEU A 157 -0.24 -20.40 -11.53
C LEU A 157 -0.93 -19.41 -10.58
N SER A 158 -0.53 -18.13 -10.65
CA SER A 158 -1.06 -17.08 -9.78
C SER A 158 -2.56 -16.87 -9.98
N THR A 159 -3.23 -16.56 -8.87
CA THR A 159 -4.63 -16.12 -8.83
C THR A 159 -4.67 -14.67 -8.31
N PRO A 160 -5.77 -13.92 -8.47
CA PRO A 160 -5.86 -12.56 -7.94
C PRO A 160 -5.48 -12.51 -6.45
N GLY A 161 -4.47 -11.70 -6.11
CA GLY A 161 -3.97 -11.53 -4.74
C GLY A 161 -3.07 -12.66 -4.21
N ARG A 162 -2.65 -13.61 -5.06
CA ARG A 162 -1.76 -14.69 -4.67
C ARG A 162 -0.83 -15.12 -5.81
N ALA A 163 0.47 -15.02 -5.58
CA ALA A 163 1.46 -15.50 -6.52
C ALA A 163 1.77 -16.99 -6.30
N THR A 164 1.65 -17.80 -7.35
CA THR A 164 2.05 -19.23 -7.31
C THR A 164 3.02 -19.50 -8.44
N THR A 165 4.23 -19.93 -8.10
CA THR A 165 5.29 -20.25 -9.07
C THR A 165 5.55 -21.74 -9.04
N VAL A 166 5.60 -22.38 -10.19
CA VAL A 166 5.91 -23.81 -10.30
C VAL A 166 7.22 -23.98 -11.07
N LEU A 167 8.21 -24.61 -10.46
CA LEU A 167 9.45 -25.04 -11.11
C LEU A 167 9.35 -26.53 -11.42
N GLY A 168 9.43 -26.91 -12.69
CA GLY A 168 9.33 -28.30 -13.13
C GLY A 168 10.59 -29.14 -12.85
N PHE A 169 11.62 -28.57 -12.24
CA PHE A 169 12.89 -29.26 -11.98
C PHE A 169 13.29 -29.14 -10.52
N ASP A 170 14.10 -30.08 -10.05
CA ASP A 170 14.80 -29.97 -8.78
C ASP A 170 15.94 -28.98 -8.94
N VAL A 171 16.00 -27.96 -8.09
CA VAL A 171 17.11 -27.00 -8.12
C VAL A 171 18.45 -27.67 -7.81
N GLY A 172 18.46 -28.74 -7.03
CA GLY A 172 19.65 -29.53 -6.72
C GLY A 172 20.18 -30.37 -7.89
N ASP A 173 19.33 -30.66 -8.88
CA ASP A 173 19.71 -31.30 -10.15
C ASP A 173 20.09 -30.25 -11.22
N THR A 174 20.51 -29.06 -10.78
CA THR A 174 21.00 -27.98 -11.65
C THR A 174 22.27 -27.36 -11.08
N ASP A 175 22.99 -26.59 -11.91
CA ASP A 175 24.05 -25.71 -11.42
C ASP A 175 23.52 -24.34 -10.94
N TRP A 176 22.19 -24.12 -10.97
CA TRP A 176 21.57 -22.83 -10.68
C TRP A 176 21.80 -22.35 -9.26
N PRO A 177 21.72 -23.18 -8.19
CA PRO A 177 21.98 -22.73 -6.82
C PRO A 177 23.38 -22.18 -6.58
N LEU A 178 24.34 -22.47 -7.47
CA LEU A 178 25.70 -21.97 -7.40
C LEU A 178 25.86 -20.59 -8.06
N LYS A 179 24.80 -20.06 -8.68
CA LYS A 179 24.79 -18.77 -9.37
C LYS A 179 24.05 -17.71 -8.57
N ALA A 180 24.47 -16.46 -8.72
CA ALA A 180 23.81 -15.32 -8.07
C ALA A 180 22.32 -15.19 -8.45
N SER A 181 21.93 -15.62 -9.65
CA SER A 181 20.55 -15.55 -10.12
C SER A 181 19.58 -16.39 -9.30
N PHE A 182 20.01 -17.49 -8.68
CA PHE A 182 19.15 -18.27 -7.78
C PHE A 182 18.81 -17.49 -6.51
N VAL A 183 19.80 -16.84 -5.89
CA VAL A 183 19.59 -15.99 -4.70
C VAL A 183 18.66 -14.82 -5.04
N LEU A 184 18.84 -14.22 -6.22
CA LEU A 184 17.95 -13.15 -6.70
C LEU A 184 16.52 -13.64 -6.94
N PHE A 185 16.32 -14.83 -7.48
CA PHE A 185 14.99 -15.44 -7.65
C PHE A 185 14.29 -15.64 -6.30
N VAL A 186 14.99 -16.21 -5.31
CA VAL A 186 14.45 -16.41 -3.96
C VAL A 186 14.11 -15.06 -3.31
N ARG A 187 15.00 -14.08 -3.41
CA ARG A 187 14.76 -12.71 -2.92
C ARG A 187 13.54 -12.07 -3.61
N ASN A 188 13.44 -12.13 -4.93
CA ASN A 188 12.33 -11.55 -5.67
C ASN A 188 10.98 -12.18 -5.27
N THR A 189 10.96 -13.48 -5.03
CA THR A 189 9.76 -14.19 -4.54
C THR A 189 9.40 -13.76 -3.12
N LEU A 190 10.39 -13.62 -2.23
CA LEU A 190 10.18 -13.10 -0.87
C LEU A 190 9.62 -11.68 -0.88
N GLU A 191 10.17 -10.80 -1.71
CA GLU A 191 9.72 -9.42 -1.84
C GLU A 191 8.30 -9.33 -2.41
N LEU A 192 7.94 -10.21 -3.35
CA LEU A 192 6.57 -10.31 -3.85
C LEU A 192 5.60 -10.74 -2.73
N ALA A 193 5.97 -11.74 -1.93
CA ALA A 193 5.17 -12.19 -0.79
C ALA A 193 5.03 -11.11 0.28
N ARG A 194 6.10 -10.35 0.57
CA ARG A 194 6.07 -9.19 1.48
C ARG A 194 5.13 -8.11 0.95
N ALA A 195 5.20 -7.80 -0.35
CA ALA A 195 4.34 -6.81 -0.97
C ALA A 195 2.86 -7.20 -0.86
N HIS A 196 2.50 -8.45 -1.18
CA HIS A 196 1.12 -8.94 -1.02
C HIS A 196 0.66 -8.91 0.45
N ARG A 197 1.53 -9.32 1.39
CA ARG A 197 1.23 -9.29 2.83
C ARG A 197 1.05 -7.87 3.37
N ALA A 198 1.83 -6.93 2.85
CA ALA A 198 1.77 -5.52 3.21
C ALA A 198 0.52 -4.84 2.64
N GLN A 199 0.19 -5.10 1.37
CA GLN A 199 -1.01 -4.59 0.72
C GLN A 199 -2.27 -5.05 1.46
N GLY A 200 -2.38 -6.35 1.77
CA GLY A 200 -3.59 -6.91 2.39
C GLY A 200 -4.86 -6.60 1.58
N PRO A 201 -6.06 -6.71 2.17
CA PRO A 201 -7.26 -6.13 1.57
C PRO A 201 -7.11 -4.60 1.56
N GLY A 202 -7.30 -3.98 0.39
CA GLY A 202 -7.21 -2.52 0.25
C GLY A 202 -8.17 -1.77 1.19
N ALA A 203 -7.79 -0.55 1.57
CA ALA A 203 -8.70 0.34 2.28
C ALA A 203 -9.91 0.65 1.39
N ALA A 204 -11.11 0.58 1.96
CA ALA A 204 -12.35 0.84 1.23
C ALA A 204 -13.00 2.14 1.71
N VAL A 205 -13.85 2.72 0.86
CA VAL A 205 -14.62 3.92 1.17
C VAL A 205 -15.99 3.51 1.72
N ALA A 206 -16.41 4.16 2.79
CA ALA A 206 -17.74 3.95 3.36
C ALA A 206 -18.83 4.30 2.32
N GLY A 207 -19.87 3.48 2.25
CA GLY A 207 -20.95 3.61 1.26
C GLY A 207 -20.67 2.93 -0.08
N GLU A 208 -19.45 2.43 -0.33
CA GLU A 208 -19.15 1.60 -1.50
C GLU A 208 -19.18 0.10 -1.16
N PRO A 209 -19.56 -0.78 -2.11
CA PRO A 209 -19.51 -2.22 -1.90
C PRO A 209 -18.08 -2.69 -1.62
N LEU A 210 -17.86 -3.27 -0.45
CA LEU A 210 -16.55 -3.80 -0.07
C LEU A 210 -16.38 -5.22 -0.62
N ARG A 211 -15.32 -5.42 -1.41
CA ARG A 211 -14.94 -6.73 -1.95
C ARG A 211 -13.78 -7.29 -1.17
N VAL A 212 -13.98 -8.44 -0.54
CA VAL A 212 -12.96 -9.10 0.29
C VAL A 212 -12.53 -10.39 -0.40
N PRO A 213 -11.24 -10.52 -0.78
CA PRO A 213 -10.68 -11.78 -1.25
C PRO A 213 -10.76 -12.84 -0.15
N VAL A 214 -11.31 -14.00 -0.49
CA VAL A 214 -11.46 -15.16 0.40
C VAL A 214 -11.09 -16.43 -0.39
N PRO A 215 -10.69 -17.53 0.27
CA PRO A 215 -10.43 -18.79 -0.42
C PRO A 215 -11.58 -19.21 -1.35
N ALA A 216 -11.24 -19.67 -2.55
CA ALA A 216 -12.20 -19.90 -3.64
C ALA A 216 -13.19 -21.04 -3.35
N GLU A 217 -12.84 -21.92 -2.43
CA GLU A 217 -13.64 -23.09 -2.03
C GLU A 217 -14.76 -22.72 -1.04
N LEU A 218 -14.74 -21.50 -0.50
CA LEU A 218 -15.70 -21.04 0.50
C LEU A 218 -16.95 -20.46 -0.14
N ASN A 219 -18.10 -20.90 0.37
CA ASN A 219 -19.40 -20.38 0.00
C ASN A 219 -19.96 -19.40 1.04
N ARG A 220 -19.38 -19.37 2.24
CA ARG A 220 -19.86 -18.57 3.36
C ARG A 220 -18.69 -18.05 4.20
N VAL A 221 -18.79 -16.79 4.60
CA VAL A 221 -17.89 -16.14 5.55
C VAL A 221 -18.70 -15.34 6.55
N GLN A 222 -18.12 -14.98 7.69
CA GLN A 222 -18.74 -14.16 8.72
C GLN A 222 -18.15 -12.75 8.70
N LEU A 223 -19.01 -11.74 8.85
CA LEU A 223 -18.65 -10.33 8.92
C LEU A 223 -19.02 -9.75 10.27
N VAL A 224 -18.07 -9.09 10.93
CA VAL A 224 -18.33 -8.22 12.08
C VAL A 224 -18.09 -6.78 11.65
N ALA A 225 -19.17 -5.99 11.59
CA ALA A 225 -19.12 -4.58 11.22
C ALA A 225 -18.70 -3.68 12.41
N PRO A 226 -18.23 -2.44 12.17
CA PRO A 226 -17.86 -1.50 13.21
C PRO A 226 -18.98 -1.28 14.23
N GLY A 227 -18.71 -1.60 15.50
CA GLY A 227 -19.66 -1.48 16.61
C GLY A 227 -20.74 -2.56 16.70
N ALA A 228 -20.75 -3.54 15.78
CA ALA A 228 -21.61 -4.72 15.88
C ALA A 228 -20.94 -5.78 16.78
N ARG A 229 -21.74 -6.46 17.61
CA ARG A 229 -21.26 -7.58 18.44
C ARG A 229 -21.44 -8.93 17.76
N ASP A 230 -22.53 -9.07 17.00
CA ASP A 230 -22.91 -10.34 16.39
C ASP A 230 -22.38 -10.41 14.95
N PRO A 231 -21.73 -11.53 14.57
CA PRO A 231 -21.32 -11.76 13.19
C PRO A 231 -22.54 -11.95 12.27
N VAL A 232 -22.42 -11.46 11.03
CA VAL A 232 -23.40 -11.64 9.96
C VAL A 232 -22.83 -12.56 8.90
N ASP A 233 -23.61 -13.56 8.46
CA ASP A 233 -23.21 -14.45 7.38
C ASP A 233 -23.24 -13.73 6.02
N LEU A 234 -22.13 -13.77 5.30
CA LEU A 234 -21.99 -13.33 3.92
C LEU A 234 -21.81 -14.51 2.98
N THR A 235 -22.36 -14.38 1.78
CA THR A 235 -22.09 -15.34 0.70
C THR A 235 -20.78 -14.99 0.02
N ALA A 236 -19.92 -15.99 -0.15
CA ALA A 236 -18.72 -15.90 -0.97
C ALA A 236 -18.96 -16.67 -2.28
N ARG A 237 -18.47 -16.12 -3.40
CA ARG A 237 -18.51 -16.78 -4.71
C ARG A 237 -17.23 -16.50 -5.47
N ALA A 238 -16.65 -17.53 -6.08
CA ALA A 238 -15.45 -17.43 -6.92
C ALA A 238 -14.28 -16.68 -6.23
N GLY A 239 -14.08 -16.92 -4.93
CA GLY A 239 -13.01 -16.30 -4.14
C GLY A 239 -13.25 -14.85 -3.70
N LEU A 240 -14.48 -14.35 -3.81
CA LEU A 240 -14.83 -13.01 -3.36
C LEU A 240 -16.07 -13.05 -2.46
N ALA A 241 -15.98 -12.41 -1.31
CA ALA A 241 -17.11 -12.02 -0.49
C ALA A 241 -17.42 -10.55 -0.76
N VAL A 242 -18.70 -10.22 -0.97
CA VAL A 242 -19.13 -8.84 -1.23
C VAL A 242 -20.00 -8.37 -0.08
N VAL A 243 -19.58 -7.28 0.56
CA VAL A 243 -20.38 -6.53 1.52
C VAL A 243 -21.10 -5.44 0.73
N SER A 244 -22.42 -5.54 0.61
CA SER A 244 -23.22 -4.65 -0.23
C SER A 244 -23.29 -3.22 0.29
N GLU A 245 -23.26 -3.01 1.61
CA GLU A 245 -23.31 -1.68 2.23
C GLU A 245 -22.29 -1.57 3.36
N THR A 246 -21.33 -0.66 3.20
CA THR A 246 -20.37 -0.25 4.25
C THR A 246 -20.82 1.07 4.88
N SER A 247 -22.00 1.07 5.49
CA SER A 247 -22.65 2.30 5.98
C SER A 247 -21.96 2.97 7.17
N LYS A 248 -20.96 2.32 7.77
CA LYS A 248 -20.18 2.85 8.91
C LYS A 248 -18.70 2.83 8.60
N ALA A 249 -18.00 3.93 8.84
CA ALA A 249 -16.55 3.90 8.87
C ALA A 249 -16.04 3.12 10.10
N GLY A 250 -14.91 2.44 9.93
CA GLY A 250 -14.30 1.61 10.95
C GLY A 250 -13.64 0.36 10.38
N HIS A 251 -13.24 -0.55 11.27
CA HIS A 251 -12.68 -1.84 10.88
C HIS A 251 -13.78 -2.89 10.72
N TYR A 252 -13.86 -3.50 9.55
CA TYR A 252 -14.69 -4.67 9.29
C TYR A 252 -13.82 -5.92 9.40
N LEU A 253 -14.21 -6.85 10.26
CA LEU A 253 -13.54 -8.14 10.41
C LEU A 253 -14.31 -9.19 9.63
N VAL A 254 -13.68 -9.77 8.61
CA VAL A 254 -14.22 -10.92 7.89
C VAL A 254 -13.48 -12.17 8.36
N SER A 255 -14.19 -13.14 8.90
CA SER A 255 -13.65 -14.43 9.33
C SER A 255 -14.30 -15.56 8.56
N TRP A 256 -13.60 -16.68 8.41
CA TRP A 256 -14.15 -17.85 7.76
C TRP A 256 -13.64 -19.14 8.41
N GLN A 257 -14.47 -20.16 8.25
CA GLN A 257 -14.20 -21.52 8.68
C GLN A 257 -14.13 -22.39 7.44
N GLY A 258 -13.10 -23.24 7.35
CA GLY A 258 -12.84 -24.10 6.20
C GLY A 258 -11.68 -25.05 6.49
N ALA A 259 -11.11 -25.66 5.46
CA ALA A 259 -9.90 -26.50 5.60
C ALA A 259 -8.73 -25.72 6.24
N GLN A 260 -8.70 -24.40 6.04
CA GLN A 260 -7.80 -23.48 6.71
C GLN A 260 -8.61 -22.28 7.24
N PRO A 261 -8.91 -22.21 8.55
CA PRO A 261 -9.62 -21.08 9.13
C PRO A 261 -8.78 -19.81 9.04
N GLY A 262 -9.43 -18.67 8.83
CA GLY A 262 -8.74 -17.40 8.64
C GLY A 262 -9.61 -16.21 8.99
N GLN A 263 -8.96 -15.06 9.12
CA GLN A 263 -9.63 -13.78 9.30
C GLN A 263 -8.85 -12.68 8.59
N THR A 264 -9.57 -11.66 8.14
CA THR A 264 -9.00 -10.48 7.51
C THR A 264 -9.71 -9.24 8.01
N LEU A 265 -8.92 -8.20 8.29
CA LEU A 265 -9.40 -6.92 8.81
C LEU A 265 -9.32 -5.89 7.69
N VAL A 266 -10.45 -5.31 7.33
CA VAL A 266 -10.54 -4.30 6.28
C VAL A 266 -10.85 -2.94 6.90
N PRO A 267 -9.97 -1.94 6.75
CA PRO A 267 -10.28 -0.58 7.16
C PRO A 267 -11.22 0.08 6.14
N VAL A 268 -12.31 0.67 6.63
CA VAL A 268 -13.24 1.48 5.84
C VAL A 268 -13.24 2.89 6.40
N SER A 269 -12.97 3.89 5.56
CA SER A 269 -12.94 5.31 5.96
C SER A 269 -13.95 6.13 5.17
N LEU A 270 -14.34 7.30 5.68
CA LEU A 270 -15.17 8.26 4.94
C LEU A 270 -14.36 9.04 3.89
N THR A 271 -13.04 9.10 4.05
CA THR A 271 -12.14 9.80 3.15
C THR A 271 -12.07 9.10 1.78
N SER A 272 -12.30 9.87 0.71
CA SER A 272 -12.21 9.38 -0.67
C SER A 272 -11.06 10.06 -1.42
N GLU A 273 -10.24 9.29 -2.13
CA GLU A 273 -9.21 9.86 -3.01
C GLU A 273 -9.79 10.80 -4.08
N ARG A 274 -11.07 10.63 -4.46
CA ARG A 274 -11.75 11.55 -5.39
C ARG A 274 -12.00 12.92 -4.79
N GLU A 275 -12.29 12.98 -3.49
CA GLU A 275 -12.55 14.20 -2.74
C GLU A 275 -11.23 14.89 -2.34
N SER A 276 -10.21 14.09 -2.03
CA SER A 276 -8.85 14.58 -1.73
C SER A 276 -8.02 14.94 -2.99
N ASP A 277 -8.56 14.75 -4.19
CA ASP A 277 -7.90 15.13 -5.43
C ASP A 277 -8.05 16.64 -5.70
N LEU A 278 -7.15 17.41 -5.09
CA LEU A 278 -7.05 18.87 -5.25
C LEU A 278 -6.43 19.30 -6.59
N ARG A 279 -6.13 18.37 -7.51
CA ARG A 279 -5.67 18.76 -8.85
C ARG A 279 -6.79 19.51 -9.55
N VAL A 280 -6.44 20.63 -10.19
CA VAL A 280 -7.39 21.44 -10.96
C VAL A 280 -7.96 20.58 -12.10
N LYS A 281 -9.21 20.16 -11.95
CA LYS A 281 -9.97 19.51 -13.01
C LYS A 281 -10.61 20.60 -13.87
N PRO A 282 -10.41 20.62 -15.19
CA PRO A 282 -11.06 21.59 -16.05
C PRO A 282 -12.57 21.41 -15.95
N LEU A 283 -13.27 22.42 -15.43
CA LEU A 283 -14.72 22.48 -15.44
C LEU A 283 -15.17 22.68 -16.88
N GLU A 284 -15.83 21.67 -17.47
CA GLU A 284 -16.60 21.86 -18.68
C GLU A 284 -17.86 22.66 -18.34
N VAL A 285 -17.71 23.98 -18.24
CA VAL A 285 -18.85 24.88 -18.18
C VAL A 285 -19.46 24.90 -19.57
N ALA A 286 -20.60 24.22 -19.73
CA ALA A 286 -21.46 24.41 -20.89
C ALA A 286 -21.88 25.89 -20.92
N ARG A 287 -21.17 26.69 -21.74
CA ARG A 287 -21.44 28.12 -21.91
C ARG A 287 -22.78 28.30 -22.61
N GLN A 288 -23.87 28.33 -21.86
CA GLN A 288 -25.08 29.02 -22.27
C GLN A 288 -25.10 30.38 -21.57
N GLY A 289 -24.63 31.40 -22.28
CA GLY A 289 -24.95 32.80 -21.97
C GLY A 289 -24.32 33.43 -20.73
N ALA A 290 -23.11 33.04 -20.30
CA ALA A 290 -22.39 33.73 -19.23
C ALA A 290 -21.41 34.76 -19.81
N SER A 291 -21.60 36.04 -19.49
CA SER A 291 -20.64 37.11 -19.75
C SER A 291 -19.36 36.87 -18.93
N VAL A 292 -18.21 36.83 -19.60
CA VAL A 292 -16.90 36.71 -18.97
C VAL A 292 -16.56 38.02 -18.28
N GLY A 293 -16.73 38.08 -16.96
CA GLY A 293 -16.07 39.08 -16.13
C GLY A 293 -14.59 38.73 -16.00
N SER A 294 -13.72 39.68 -16.31
CA SER A 294 -12.28 39.55 -16.08
C SER A 294 -12.01 39.22 -14.61
N ALA A 295 -11.15 38.23 -14.35
CA ALA A 295 -10.68 37.86 -13.00
C ALA A 295 -9.95 39.00 -12.27
N ALA A 296 -9.72 40.15 -12.92
CA ALA A 296 -9.25 41.38 -12.29
C ALA A 296 -10.29 42.07 -11.37
N GLN A 297 -11.50 41.53 -11.24
CA GLN A 297 -12.60 42.10 -10.43
C GLN A 297 -12.96 41.31 -9.17
N LEU A 298 -12.22 40.25 -8.82
CA LEU A 298 -12.17 39.86 -7.41
C LEU A 298 -11.36 40.95 -6.69
N ALA A 299 -12.06 41.99 -6.26
CA ALA A 299 -11.52 42.93 -5.31
C ALA A 299 -11.00 42.10 -4.15
N ASP A 300 -9.69 42.13 -3.95
CA ASP A 300 -9.05 41.68 -2.72
C ASP A 300 -9.81 42.40 -1.60
N ALA A 301 -10.70 41.68 -0.92
CA ALA A 301 -11.52 42.24 0.15
C ALA A 301 -10.69 42.35 1.45
N HIS A 302 -9.37 42.42 1.33
CA HIS A 302 -8.50 42.85 2.39
C HIS A 302 -8.60 44.37 2.47
N THR A 303 -9.52 44.84 3.32
CA THR A 303 -9.53 46.25 3.72
C THR A 303 -8.27 46.48 4.55
N ASP A 304 -7.18 46.85 3.90
CA ASP A 304 -5.92 47.13 4.58
C ASP A 304 -6.03 48.50 5.27
N TRP A 305 -6.23 48.50 6.59
CA TRP A 305 -6.26 49.72 7.41
C TRP A 305 -4.85 50.21 7.76
N ALA A 306 -3.78 49.51 7.36
CA ALA A 306 -2.41 49.85 7.72
C ALA A 306 -2.01 51.25 7.24
N PHE A 307 -2.50 51.70 6.08
CA PHE A 307 -2.21 53.05 5.58
C PHE A 307 -2.85 54.15 6.46
N LEU A 308 -4.03 53.91 7.02
CA LEU A 308 -4.69 54.86 7.94
C LEU A 308 -3.97 54.93 9.28
N VAL A 309 -3.52 53.78 9.79
CA VAL A 309 -2.70 53.73 11.01
C VAL A 309 -1.35 54.41 10.79
N ALA A 310 -0.70 54.19 9.65
CA ALA A 310 0.55 54.85 9.29
C ALA A 310 0.37 56.38 9.15
N ALA A 311 -0.72 56.83 8.54
CA ALA A 311 -1.03 58.26 8.43
C ALA A 311 -1.28 58.92 9.80
N ALA A 312 -2.00 58.23 10.70
CA ALA A 312 -2.22 58.70 12.06
C ALA A 312 -0.91 58.78 12.87
N ALA A 313 -0.04 57.78 12.73
CA ALA A 313 1.28 57.79 13.36
C ALA A 313 2.17 58.93 12.85
N LEU A 314 2.17 59.17 11.53
CA LEU A 314 2.90 60.29 10.92
C LEU A 314 2.40 61.63 11.45
N LEU A 315 1.08 61.82 11.52
CA LEU A 315 0.48 63.05 12.06
C LEU A 315 0.90 63.30 13.51
N PHE A 316 0.93 62.24 14.33
CA PHE A 316 1.36 62.34 15.72
C PHE A 316 2.82 62.81 15.85
N VAL A 317 3.73 62.26 15.04
CA VAL A 317 5.14 62.66 15.00
C VAL A 317 5.29 64.12 14.56
N VAL A 318 4.52 64.56 13.55
CA VAL A 318 4.55 65.95 13.08
C VAL A 318 4.05 66.92 14.15
N LEU A 319 2.96 66.58 14.84
CA LEU A 319 2.43 67.40 15.92
C LEU A 319 3.40 67.50 17.10
N ASP A 320 4.04 66.39 17.47
CA ASP A 320 5.06 66.36 18.52
C ASP A 320 6.28 67.23 18.16
N ALA A 321 6.77 67.10 16.92
CA ALA A 321 7.86 67.94 16.42
C ALA A 321 7.48 69.43 16.38
N LEU A 322 6.25 69.76 15.98
CA LEU A 322 5.75 71.14 15.99
C LEU A 322 5.59 71.68 17.41
N TRP A 323 5.20 70.84 18.37
CA TRP A 323 5.09 71.25 19.77
C TRP A 323 6.47 71.53 20.38
N LEU A 324 7.44 70.66 20.13
CA LEU A 324 8.83 70.81 20.60
C LEU A 324 9.56 72.00 19.96
N THR A 325 9.22 72.37 18.73
CA THR A 325 9.86 73.49 18.01
C THR A 325 9.20 74.85 18.25
N ARG A 326 8.09 74.91 19.00
CA ARG A 326 7.53 76.19 19.48
C ARG A 326 8.48 76.82 20.49
N ARG A 327 9.36 77.70 20.00
CA ARG A 327 10.17 78.55 20.87
C ARG A 327 9.24 79.49 21.66
N PRO A 328 9.33 79.54 23.00
CA PRO A 328 8.60 80.55 23.76
C PRO A 328 9.08 81.95 23.34
N ALA A 329 8.14 82.83 23.03
CA ALA A 329 8.43 84.24 22.72
C ALA A 329 9.13 84.87 23.94
N ALA A 330 10.31 85.45 23.71
CA ALA A 330 11.10 86.09 24.76
C ALA A 330 10.30 87.25 25.39
N PRO A 331 10.23 87.35 26.73
CA PRO A 331 9.51 88.44 27.37
C PRO A 331 10.22 89.79 27.13
N THR A 332 9.48 90.72 26.52
CA THR A 332 9.85 92.12 26.32
C THR A 332 10.11 92.80 27.67
N ALA A 333 11.34 93.29 27.88
CA ALA A 333 11.72 94.02 29.09
C ALA A 333 10.94 95.34 29.19
N LEU A 334 10.20 95.52 30.30
CA LEU A 334 9.47 96.74 30.64
C LEU A 334 10.45 97.83 31.09
N LEU A 335 10.60 98.87 30.26
CA LEU A 335 11.21 100.15 30.65
C LEU A 335 10.27 100.89 31.60
N THR A 336 10.75 101.17 32.81
CA THR A 336 10.13 102.04 33.80
C THR A 336 10.08 103.49 33.30
N ARG A 337 8.93 104.17 33.48
CA ARG A 337 8.80 105.63 33.33
C ARG A 337 8.13 106.25 34.57
N PRO A 338 8.53 107.46 34.99
CA PRO A 338 8.28 108.00 36.32
C PRO A 338 6.93 108.74 36.44
N ALA A 339 6.47 108.87 37.68
CA ALA A 339 5.24 109.56 38.06
C ALA A 339 5.32 111.09 37.83
N SER A 340 4.20 111.67 37.41
CA SER A 340 3.99 113.13 37.31
C SER A 340 2.69 113.54 38.06
N PRO A 341 2.57 114.82 38.48
CA PRO A 341 1.83 115.21 39.68
C PRO A 341 0.37 115.64 39.44
N ARG A 342 -0.40 115.64 40.54
CA ARG A 342 -1.80 116.10 40.65
C ARG A 342 -1.92 117.62 40.50
N SER A 343 -2.94 118.08 39.79
CA SER A 343 -3.39 119.48 39.71
C SER A 343 -4.52 119.77 40.71
N PRO A 344 -4.77 121.05 41.06
CA PRO A 344 -5.50 121.45 42.25
C PRO A 344 -6.98 121.79 41.99
N SER A 345 -7.72 121.88 43.10
CA SER A 345 -8.93 122.67 43.29
C SER A 345 -8.85 123.31 44.67
#